data_AF-A0A2N9JJF5-F1
#
_entry.id   AF-A0A2N9JJF5-F1
#
_cell.length_a   1.000
_cell.length_b   1.000
_cell.length_c   1.000
_cell.angle_alpha   90.00
_cell.angle_beta   90.00
_cell.angle_gamma   90.00
#
_symmetry.space_group_name_H-M   'P 1'
#
loop_
_entity.id
_entity.type
_entity.pdbx_description
1 polymer ?
#
loop_
_entity_poly.entity_id
_entity_poly.type
_entity_poly.pdbx_seq_one_letter_code
_entity_poly.pdbx_strand_id
1 'polypeptide(L)'
;MPSGQALQRLHAGNERHVKRLSGDAQAPGDPTRAAFPFALVVGCFEPDAAGEHLFAEKPGAVQCVRTAGPSLGADTMAAIEYAVLVQNVGVVLVLGHSGCGVLTAAADARAAGPVPLPGDLAAWVPLAAAGTRLGKPASGHVRALRAALRNADSLLTLTRSGQVKIAGGVLDPATGAIEFLPDEPDEVEDDTPGFASTPVRYGS
;
A
#
# COMPACT_ATOMS: atom_id res chain seq x y z
N MET A 1 7.01 18.28 -4.35
CA MET A 1 8.27 17.66 -3.87
C MET A 1 8.60 16.50 -4.79
N PRO A 2 9.83 16.35 -5.31
CA PRO A 2 10.19 15.21 -6.15
C PRO A 2 9.93 13.87 -5.44
N SER A 3 9.45 12.87 -6.18
CA SER A 3 9.02 11.58 -5.64
C SER A 3 10.11 10.84 -4.86
N GLY A 4 11.36 10.89 -5.34
CA GLY A 4 12.51 10.31 -4.62
C GLY A 4 12.78 10.99 -3.27
N GLN A 5 12.67 12.32 -3.20
CA GLN A 5 12.83 13.05 -1.95
C GLN A 5 11.67 12.78 -0.98
N ALA A 6 10.45 12.69 -1.51
CA ALA A 6 9.27 12.31 -0.72
C ALA A 6 9.42 10.90 -0.12
N LEU A 7 9.95 9.94 -0.88
CA LEU A 7 10.18 8.58 -0.37
C LEU A 7 11.26 8.58 0.72
N GLN A 8 12.39 9.24 0.50
CA GLN A 8 13.45 9.37 1.52
C GLN A 8 12.91 9.99 2.82
N ARG A 9 12.01 10.96 2.70
CA ARG A 9 11.35 11.58 3.85
C ARG A 9 10.46 10.59 4.62
N LEU A 10 9.72 9.72 3.95
CA LEU A 10 8.98 8.63 4.61
C LEU A 10 9.91 7.68 5.37
N HIS A 11 11.01 7.25 4.74
CA HIS A 11 12.01 6.38 5.38
C HIS A 11 12.57 7.01 6.66
N ALA A 12 13.09 8.24 6.56
CA ALA A 12 13.62 8.97 7.70
C ALA A 12 12.56 9.20 8.79
N GLY A 13 11.30 9.36 8.38
CA GLY A 13 10.16 9.47 9.27
C GLY A 13 9.92 8.20 10.11
N ASN A 14 9.92 7.05 9.44
CA ASN A 14 9.76 5.76 10.12
C ASN A 14 10.94 5.43 11.03
N GLU A 15 12.18 5.76 10.62
CA GLU A 15 13.35 5.61 11.50
C GLU A 15 13.22 6.42 12.79
N ARG A 16 12.72 7.67 12.72
CA ARG A 16 12.45 8.48 13.92
C ARG A 16 11.34 7.88 14.78
N HIS A 17 10.30 7.32 14.16
CA HIS A 17 9.22 6.63 14.87
C HIS A 17 9.74 5.43 15.66
N VAL A 18 10.51 4.54 15.02
CA VAL A 18 11.11 3.35 15.64
C VAL A 18 12.04 3.72 16.79
N LYS A 19 12.90 4.74 16.62
CA LYS A 19 13.76 5.23 17.71
C LYS A 19 12.96 5.70 18.91
N ARG A 20 11.87 6.45 18.69
CA ARG A 20 10.99 6.91 19.77
C ARG A 20 10.37 5.73 20.53
N LEU A 21 9.88 4.71 19.84
CA LEU A 21 9.32 3.51 20.48
C LEU A 21 10.38 2.75 21.29
N SER A 22 11.64 2.81 20.87
CA SER A 22 12.77 2.17 21.56
C SER A 22 13.24 2.93 22.81
N GLY A 23 12.59 4.04 23.18
CA GLY A 23 12.93 4.84 24.35
C GLY A 23 13.94 5.97 24.10
N ASP A 24 14.35 6.20 22.85
CA ASP A 24 15.22 7.32 22.54
C ASP A 24 14.46 8.64 22.67
N ALA A 25 15.01 9.55 23.48
CA ALA A 25 14.47 10.90 23.64
C ALA A 25 14.64 11.69 22.33
N GLN A 26 13.59 11.70 21.52
CA GLN A 26 13.47 12.55 20.34
C GLN A 26 12.63 13.78 20.69
N ALA A 27 13.00 14.94 20.13
CA ALA A 27 12.16 16.13 20.24
C ALA A 27 10.75 15.81 19.73
N PRO A 28 9.69 16.33 20.38
CA PRO A 28 8.34 16.22 19.83
C PRO A 28 8.32 16.80 18.41
N GLY A 29 7.57 16.14 17.52
CA GLY A 29 7.44 16.58 16.13
C GLY A 29 6.82 17.99 16.06
N ASP A 30 7.00 18.64 14.91
CA ASP A 30 6.36 19.92 14.61
C ASP A 30 4.83 19.76 14.71
N PRO A 31 4.16 20.42 15.68
CA PRO A 31 2.72 20.27 15.89
C PRO A 31 1.91 21.06 14.84
N THR A 32 2.56 21.89 14.02
CA THR A 32 1.86 22.69 13.01
C THR A 32 1.33 21.81 11.88
N ARG A 33 0.13 22.11 11.40
CA ARG A 33 -0.47 21.35 10.29
C ARG A 33 0.29 21.60 9.00
N ALA A 34 0.51 20.56 8.21
CA ALA A 34 0.99 20.73 6.85
C ALA A 34 -0.03 21.49 5.99
N ALA A 35 0.47 22.35 5.09
CA ALA A 35 -0.38 22.99 4.09
C ALA A 35 -0.92 21.96 3.08
N PHE A 36 -0.07 21.01 2.66
CA PHE A 36 -0.40 19.95 1.72
C PHE A 36 0.34 18.65 2.08
N PRO A 37 -0.26 17.48 1.81
CA PRO A 37 0.42 16.20 1.97
C PRO A 37 1.51 16.04 0.90
N PHE A 38 2.59 15.34 1.25
CA PHE A 38 3.60 14.93 0.28
C PHE A 38 3.49 13.44 -0.09
N ALA A 39 2.75 12.67 0.70
CA ALA A 39 2.54 11.25 0.51
C ALA A 39 1.13 10.81 0.92
N LEU A 40 0.63 9.79 0.22
CA LEU A 40 -0.54 9.01 0.60
C LEU A 40 -0.11 7.60 0.99
N VAL A 41 -0.64 7.06 2.07
CA VAL A 41 -0.47 5.68 2.52
C VAL A 41 -1.77 4.93 2.30
N VAL A 42 -1.70 3.81 1.60
CA VAL A 42 -2.81 2.87 1.41
C VAL A 42 -2.48 1.63 2.22
N GLY A 43 -3.21 1.40 3.32
CA GLY A 43 -2.84 0.36 4.27
C GLY A 43 -4.03 -0.31 4.97
N CYS A 44 -3.71 -1.17 5.94
CA CYS A 44 -4.72 -1.89 6.71
C CYS A 44 -5.44 -0.96 7.72
N PHE A 45 -6.70 -1.27 8.02
CA PHE A 45 -7.53 -0.56 9.01
C PHE A 45 -7.11 -0.79 10.46
N GLU A 46 -6.31 -1.82 10.73
CA GLU A 46 -5.76 -2.03 12.06
C GLU A 46 -5.07 -0.74 12.55
N PRO A 47 -5.39 -0.25 13.76
CA PRO A 47 -4.97 1.07 14.22
C PRO A 47 -3.47 1.33 14.09
N ASP A 48 -2.66 0.32 14.39
CA ASP A 48 -1.20 0.39 14.39
C ASP A 48 -0.58 0.05 13.02
N ALA A 49 -1.40 -0.42 12.05
CA ALA A 49 -0.89 -0.95 10.79
C ALA A 49 -0.68 0.10 9.67
N ALA A 50 -1.36 1.26 9.73
CA ALA A 50 -1.27 2.27 8.68
C ALA A 50 -1.69 3.69 9.10
N GLY A 51 -0.94 4.34 9.99
CA GLY A 51 -1.23 5.72 10.45
C GLY A 51 -0.15 6.74 10.12
N GLU A 52 -0.53 8.03 10.09
CA GLU A 52 0.42 9.15 9.95
C GLU A 52 1.52 9.12 11.03
N HIS A 53 1.20 8.57 12.20
CA HIS A 53 2.10 8.43 13.34
C HIS A 53 3.35 7.60 13.04
N LEU A 54 3.27 6.66 12.08
CA LEU A 54 4.38 5.79 11.67
C LEU A 54 5.54 6.54 11.02
N PHE A 55 5.32 7.79 10.59
CA PHE A 55 6.32 8.58 9.86
C PHE A 55 6.85 9.75 10.67
N ALA A 56 6.39 9.97 11.91
CA ALA A 56 6.87 11.07 12.77
C ALA A 56 6.96 12.41 12.00
N GLU A 57 5.94 12.68 11.18
CA GLU A 57 5.78 13.90 10.39
C GLU A 57 4.74 14.81 11.05
N LYS A 58 4.72 16.07 10.60
CA LYS A 58 3.71 17.02 11.07
C LYS A 58 2.31 16.60 10.61
N PRO A 59 1.24 16.90 11.39
CA PRO A 59 -0.12 16.50 11.04
C PRO A 59 -0.53 16.88 9.62
N GLY A 60 -1.07 15.93 8.86
CA GLY A 60 -1.52 16.13 7.48
C GLY A 60 -0.41 16.19 6.41
N ALA A 61 0.86 15.99 6.78
CA ALA A 61 1.94 15.85 5.80
C ALA A 61 1.91 14.50 5.08
N VAL A 62 1.40 13.48 5.76
CA VAL A 62 1.07 12.16 5.21
C VAL A 62 -0.44 12.00 5.39
N GLN A 63 -1.12 11.40 4.42
CA GLN A 63 -2.53 11.01 4.56
C GLN A 63 -2.66 9.51 4.44
N CYS A 64 -3.69 8.93 5.06
CA CYS A 64 -3.91 7.49 5.02
C CYS A 64 -5.31 7.15 4.50
N VAL A 65 -5.38 6.18 3.59
CA VAL A 65 -6.59 5.41 3.29
C VAL A 65 -6.40 4.02 3.88
N ARG A 66 -7.42 3.56 4.61
CA ARG A 66 -7.34 2.33 5.39
C ARG A 66 -8.53 1.42 5.11
N THR A 67 -8.25 0.17 4.75
CA THR A 67 -9.25 -0.86 4.46
C THR A 67 -8.91 -2.20 5.15
N ALA A 68 -9.81 -3.19 5.12
CA ALA A 68 -9.57 -4.52 5.68
C ALA A 68 -8.48 -5.29 4.91
N GLY A 69 -7.20 -5.12 5.28
CA GLY A 69 -6.09 -5.26 4.35
C GLY A 69 -6.07 -4.08 3.36
N PRO A 70 -4.93 -3.65 2.78
CA PRO A 70 -4.97 -2.63 1.74
C PRO A 70 -5.74 -3.12 0.51
N SER A 71 -6.58 -2.29 -0.13
CA SER A 71 -7.24 -2.61 -1.40
C SER A 71 -7.37 -1.42 -2.31
N LEU A 72 -7.76 -1.68 -3.55
CA LEU A 72 -8.02 -0.69 -4.59
C LEU A 72 -9.51 -0.65 -4.97
N GLY A 73 -10.41 -0.72 -3.97
CA GLY A 73 -11.84 -0.47 -4.19
C GLY A 73 -12.08 0.96 -4.71
N ALA A 74 -13.28 1.22 -5.23
CA ALA A 74 -13.62 2.49 -5.90
C ALA A 74 -13.26 3.74 -5.05
N ASP A 75 -13.61 3.74 -3.76
CA ASP A 75 -13.30 4.86 -2.87
C ASP A 75 -11.80 5.02 -2.62
N THR A 76 -11.05 3.90 -2.60
CA THR A 76 -9.59 3.96 -2.42
C THR A 76 -8.91 4.48 -3.69
N MET A 77 -9.34 4.02 -4.87
CA MET A 77 -8.83 4.56 -6.14
C MET A 77 -9.14 6.04 -6.29
N ALA A 78 -10.36 6.48 -5.95
CA ALA A 78 -10.72 7.90 -5.98
C ALA A 78 -9.85 8.75 -5.05
N ALA A 79 -9.54 8.26 -3.85
CA ALA A 79 -8.63 8.94 -2.93
C ALA A 79 -7.19 9.01 -3.46
N ILE A 80 -6.70 7.94 -4.08
CA ILE A 80 -5.37 7.90 -4.73
C ILE A 80 -5.30 8.91 -5.87
N GLU A 81 -6.30 8.91 -6.75
CA GLU A 81 -6.38 9.84 -7.88
C GLU A 81 -6.46 11.29 -7.40
N TYR A 82 -7.26 11.58 -6.36
CA TYR A 82 -7.32 12.91 -5.78
C TYR A 82 -5.97 13.35 -5.22
N ALA A 83 -5.30 12.50 -4.44
CA ALA A 83 -4.01 12.82 -3.86
C ALA A 83 -2.96 13.09 -4.95
N VAL A 84 -2.92 12.27 -6.00
CA VAL A 84 -1.91 12.37 -7.07
C VAL A 84 -2.23 13.50 -8.05
N LEU A 85 -3.45 13.56 -8.56
CA LEU A 85 -3.85 14.46 -9.65
C LEU A 85 -4.22 15.86 -9.16
N VAL A 86 -4.75 15.99 -7.94
CA VAL A 86 -5.21 17.28 -7.39
C VAL A 86 -4.22 17.81 -6.35
N GLN A 87 -3.78 16.98 -5.41
CA GLN A 87 -2.87 17.42 -4.34
C GLN A 87 -1.38 17.29 -4.71
N ASN A 88 -1.06 16.68 -5.85
CA ASN A 88 0.31 16.50 -6.34
C ASN A 88 1.23 15.79 -5.33
N VAL A 89 0.72 14.76 -4.64
CA VAL A 89 1.57 13.93 -3.77
C VAL A 89 2.65 13.25 -4.60
N GLY A 90 3.87 13.19 -4.06
CA GLY A 90 5.02 12.60 -4.76
C GLY A 90 5.11 11.07 -4.58
N VAL A 91 4.43 10.53 -3.57
CA VAL A 91 4.48 9.10 -3.24
C VAL A 91 3.10 8.59 -2.85
N VAL A 92 2.74 7.42 -3.40
CA VAL A 92 1.72 6.54 -2.85
C VAL A 92 2.44 5.32 -2.27
N LEU A 93 2.35 5.12 -0.97
CA LEU A 93 2.93 3.96 -0.28
C LEU A 93 1.83 2.93 -0.02
N VAL A 94 1.93 1.77 -0.66
CA VAL A 94 1.13 0.60 -0.32
C VAL A 94 1.78 -0.09 0.89
N LEU A 95 1.08 -0.14 2.02
CA LEU A 95 1.61 -0.64 3.29
C LEU A 95 0.82 -1.86 3.76
N GLY A 96 1.43 -3.03 3.67
CA GLY A 96 0.98 -4.24 4.37
C GLY A 96 1.58 -4.30 5.77
N HIS A 97 1.19 -5.31 6.54
CA HIS A 97 1.82 -5.60 7.83
C HIS A 97 1.93 -7.11 8.07
N SER A 98 2.90 -7.52 8.88
CA SER A 98 3.02 -8.89 9.35
C SER A 98 1.83 -9.26 10.25
N GLY A 99 1.45 -10.54 10.21
CA GLY A 99 0.34 -11.05 11.03
C GLY A 99 -1.06 -10.58 10.62
N CYS A 100 -1.22 -9.95 9.45
CA CYS A 100 -2.54 -9.48 8.99
C CYS A 100 -3.56 -10.63 8.96
N GLY A 101 -4.64 -10.49 9.73
CA GLY A 101 -5.68 -11.52 9.84
C GLY A 101 -6.39 -11.79 8.52
N VAL A 102 -6.62 -10.74 7.71
CA VAL A 102 -7.26 -10.88 6.39
C VAL A 102 -6.38 -11.65 5.41
N LEU A 103 -5.09 -11.33 5.34
CA LEU A 103 -4.16 -12.01 4.44
C LEU A 103 -3.88 -13.45 4.90
N THR A 104 -3.84 -13.69 6.21
CA THR A 104 -3.74 -15.05 6.79
C THR A 104 -4.96 -15.87 6.41
N ALA A 105 -6.18 -15.36 6.64
CA ALA A 105 -7.41 -16.06 6.29
C ALA A 105 -7.52 -16.36 4.78
N ALA A 106 -7.04 -15.44 3.93
CA ALA A 106 -7.01 -15.67 2.49
C ALA A 106 -6.00 -16.74 2.07
N ALA A 107 -4.82 -16.78 2.70
CA ALA A 107 -3.82 -17.81 2.48
C ALA A 107 -4.33 -19.21 2.91
N ASP A 108 -4.97 -19.29 4.07
CA ASP A 108 -5.56 -20.52 4.60
C ASP A 108 -6.70 -21.02 3.70
N ALA A 109 -7.58 -20.10 3.26
CA ALA A 109 -8.68 -20.42 2.34
C ALA A 109 -8.18 -20.92 0.98
N ARG A 110 -7.02 -20.42 0.50
CA ARG A 110 -6.40 -20.94 -0.72
C ARG A 110 -5.83 -22.34 -0.51
N ALA A 111 -5.20 -22.61 0.64
CA ALA A 111 -4.56 -23.88 0.94
C ALA A 111 -5.56 -25.01 1.24
N ALA A 112 -6.65 -24.71 1.95
CA ALA A 112 -7.66 -25.68 2.37
C ALA A 112 -8.75 -25.97 1.31
N GLY A 113 -8.77 -25.21 0.21
CA GLY A 113 -9.93 -25.10 -0.68
C GLY A 113 -10.89 -23.99 -0.19
N PRO A 114 -11.71 -23.39 -1.08
CA PRO A 114 -12.40 -22.13 -0.81
C PRO A 114 -13.23 -22.20 0.47
N VAL A 115 -12.76 -21.51 1.51
CA VAL A 115 -13.51 -21.29 2.75
C VAL A 115 -14.52 -20.17 2.48
N PRO A 116 -15.84 -20.42 2.58
CA PRO A 116 -16.83 -19.37 2.39
C PRO A 116 -16.73 -18.38 3.56
N LEU A 117 -16.16 -17.20 3.28
CA LEU A 117 -16.25 -16.05 4.19
C LEU A 117 -17.61 -15.36 4.00
N PRO A 118 -18.19 -14.74 5.05
CA PRO A 118 -19.47 -14.04 4.92
C PRO A 118 -19.32 -12.65 4.27
N GLY A 119 -20.33 -12.24 3.51
CA GLY A 119 -20.43 -10.87 2.96
C GLY A 119 -19.27 -10.48 2.04
N ASP A 120 -18.88 -9.20 2.08
CA ASP A 120 -17.84 -8.67 1.19
C ASP A 120 -16.45 -9.30 1.43
N LEU A 121 -16.22 -9.92 2.58
CA LEU A 121 -14.97 -10.65 2.86
C LEU A 121 -14.74 -11.80 1.87
N ALA A 122 -15.80 -12.40 1.31
CA ALA A 122 -15.68 -13.44 0.29
C ALA A 122 -15.02 -12.93 -1.00
N ALA A 123 -15.35 -11.69 -1.41
CA ALA A 123 -14.80 -11.08 -2.61
C ALA A 123 -13.33 -10.66 -2.44
N TRP A 124 -12.84 -10.56 -1.20
CA TRP A 124 -11.49 -10.16 -0.86
C TRP A 124 -10.44 -11.28 -0.94
N VAL A 125 -10.85 -12.53 -0.70
CA VAL A 125 -9.94 -13.70 -0.66
C VAL A 125 -9.07 -13.85 -1.91
N PRO A 126 -9.57 -13.68 -3.16
CA PRO A 126 -8.74 -13.83 -4.35
C PRO A 126 -7.60 -12.80 -4.47
N LEU A 127 -7.85 -11.54 -4.08
CA LEU A 127 -6.84 -10.46 -4.12
C LEU A 127 -5.85 -10.58 -2.97
N ALA A 128 -6.32 -10.98 -1.79
CA ALA A 128 -5.51 -11.24 -0.60
C ALA A 128 -4.64 -12.51 -0.73
N ALA A 129 -5.06 -13.45 -1.59
CA ALA A 129 -4.29 -14.63 -1.97
C ALA A 129 -3.15 -14.32 -2.97
N ALA A 130 -3.18 -13.16 -3.62
CA ALA A 130 -2.11 -12.76 -4.54
C ALA A 130 -0.78 -12.65 -3.78
N GLY A 131 0.18 -13.50 -4.14
CA GLY A 131 1.50 -13.54 -3.54
C GLY A 131 1.64 -14.39 -2.27
N THR A 132 0.64 -15.22 -1.94
CA THR A 132 0.78 -16.25 -0.90
C THR A 132 1.74 -17.37 -1.29
N ARG A 133 1.98 -17.62 -2.60
CA ARG A 133 2.93 -18.66 -3.05
C ARG A 133 4.39 -18.29 -2.80
N LEU A 134 4.68 -17.01 -2.55
CA LEU A 134 6.01 -16.54 -2.16
C LEU A 134 6.35 -16.80 -0.68
N GLY A 135 5.43 -17.42 0.08
CA GLY A 135 5.59 -17.68 1.52
C GLY A 135 5.55 -16.42 2.41
N LYS A 136 5.28 -15.25 1.82
CA LYS A 136 5.18 -13.94 2.50
C LYS A 136 3.91 -13.20 2.05
N PRO A 137 2.71 -13.55 2.58
CA PRO A 137 1.43 -13.01 2.11
C PRO A 137 1.38 -11.48 2.07
N ALA A 138 1.90 -10.80 3.10
CA ALA A 138 1.92 -9.34 3.16
C ALA A 138 2.73 -8.72 2.03
N SER A 139 3.98 -9.16 1.82
CA SER A 139 4.83 -8.64 0.74
C SER A 139 4.24 -8.95 -0.63
N GLY A 140 3.72 -10.17 -0.81
CA GLY A 140 3.09 -10.60 -2.04
C GLY A 140 1.87 -9.75 -2.42
N HIS A 141 0.99 -9.51 -1.46
CA HIS A 141 -0.19 -8.68 -1.66
C HIS A 141 0.19 -7.22 -1.96
N VAL A 142 1.16 -6.65 -1.24
CA VAL A 142 1.68 -5.28 -1.52
C VAL A 142 2.20 -5.19 -2.96
N ARG A 143 2.96 -6.18 -3.44
CA ARG A 143 3.46 -6.23 -4.83
C ARG A 143 2.31 -6.23 -5.85
N ALA A 144 1.27 -7.03 -5.62
CA ALA A 144 0.10 -7.10 -6.50
C ALA A 144 -0.60 -5.73 -6.63
N LEU A 145 -0.84 -5.05 -5.51
CA LEU A 145 -1.47 -3.72 -5.51
C LEU A 145 -0.58 -2.66 -6.17
N ARG A 146 0.73 -2.69 -5.94
CA ARG A 146 1.67 -1.78 -6.61
C ARG A 146 1.64 -1.95 -8.12
N ALA A 147 1.63 -3.19 -8.61
CA ALA A 147 1.54 -3.44 -10.05
C ALA A 147 0.22 -2.95 -10.63
N ALA A 148 -0.91 -3.19 -9.94
CA ALA A 148 -2.20 -2.67 -10.37
C ALA A 148 -2.19 -1.13 -10.47
N LEU A 149 -1.66 -0.44 -9.47
CA LEU A 149 -1.52 1.02 -9.48
C LEU A 149 -0.58 1.54 -10.58
N ARG A 150 0.54 0.85 -10.82
CA ARG A 150 1.50 1.21 -11.87
C ARG A 150 0.91 1.04 -13.27
N ASN A 151 -0.07 0.16 -13.44
CA ASN A 151 -0.77 -0.09 -14.70
C ASN A 151 -2.13 0.61 -14.82
N ALA A 152 -2.59 1.33 -13.79
CA ALA A 152 -3.84 2.07 -13.85
C ALA A 152 -3.73 3.24 -14.85
N ASP A 153 -4.68 3.34 -15.79
CA ASP A 153 -4.66 4.35 -16.86
C ASP A 153 -4.50 5.78 -16.33
N SER A 154 -5.17 6.10 -15.21
CA SER A 154 -5.12 7.42 -14.56
C SER A 154 -3.75 7.77 -13.96
N LEU A 155 -2.90 6.77 -13.69
CA LEU A 155 -1.60 6.95 -13.03
C LEU A 155 -0.43 6.60 -13.95
N LEU A 156 -0.65 5.83 -15.01
CA LEU A 156 0.39 5.21 -15.85
C LEU A 156 1.45 6.19 -16.36
N THR A 157 1.04 7.36 -16.84
CA THR A 157 1.99 8.36 -17.36
C THR A 157 2.81 8.99 -16.25
N LEU A 158 2.18 9.24 -15.08
CA LEU A 158 2.82 9.88 -13.93
C LEU A 158 3.80 8.94 -13.22
N THR A 159 3.50 7.64 -13.20
CA THR A 159 4.40 6.62 -12.68
C THR A 159 5.60 6.43 -13.60
N ARG A 160 5.38 6.34 -14.93
CA ARG A 160 6.44 6.22 -15.93
C ARG A 160 7.36 7.44 -16.01
N SER A 161 6.83 8.64 -15.82
CA SER A 161 7.63 9.88 -15.80
C SER A 161 8.39 10.07 -14.49
N GLY A 162 8.07 9.29 -13.45
CA GLY A 162 8.62 9.45 -12.10
C GLY A 162 8.03 10.61 -11.30
N GLN A 163 6.98 11.27 -11.82
CA GLN A 163 6.27 12.34 -11.12
C GLN A 163 5.63 11.85 -9.82
N VAL A 164 5.11 10.62 -9.82
CA VAL A 164 4.66 9.92 -8.61
C VAL A 164 5.38 8.56 -8.50
N LYS A 165 5.80 8.21 -7.29
CA LYS A 165 6.32 6.87 -6.98
C LYS A 165 5.23 6.03 -6.33
N ILE A 166 5.03 4.80 -6.82
CA ILE A 166 4.25 3.77 -6.13
C ILE A 166 5.21 2.90 -5.31
N ALA A 167 5.36 3.24 -4.03
CA ALA A 167 6.23 2.55 -3.07
C ALA A 167 5.48 1.39 -2.39
N GLY A 168 6.23 0.42 -1.86
CA GLY A 168 5.70 -0.69 -1.08
C GLY A 168 6.45 -0.86 0.23
N GLY A 169 5.77 -1.33 1.27
CA GLY A 169 6.41 -1.75 2.50
C GLY A 169 5.58 -2.76 3.28
N VAL A 170 6.24 -3.46 4.19
CA VAL A 170 5.59 -4.31 5.19
C VAL A 170 5.99 -3.82 6.58
N LEU A 171 5.01 -3.39 7.35
CA LEU A 171 5.18 -3.02 8.75
C LEU A 171 5.32 -4.27 9.62
N ASP A 172 6.23 -4.23 10.58
CA ASP A 172 6.18 -5.06 11.78
C ASP A 172 5.47 -4.29 12.91
N PRO A 173 4.23 -4.66 13.29
CA PRO A 173 3.48 -3.96 14.32
C PRO A 173 4.15 -3.99 15.70
N ALA A 174 5.01 -4.99 15.98
CA ALA A 174 5.67 -5.11 17.28
C ALA A 174 6.79 -4.06 17.47
N THR A 175 7.45 -3.67 16.38
CA THR A 175 8.60 -2.75 16.40
C THR A 175 8.29 -1.38 15.81
N GLY A 176 7.20 -1.26 15.04
CA GLY A 176 6.87 -0.07 14.25
C GLY A 176 7.76 0.12 13.02
N ALA A 177 8.65 -0.83 12.72
CA ALA A 177 9.58 -0.75 11.61
C ALA A 177 8.92 -1.18 10.30
N ILE A 178 9.17 -0.42 9.23
CA ILE A 178 8.72 -0.75 7.88
C ILE A 178 9.89 -1.33 7.08
N GLU A 179 9.75 -2.58 6.64
CA GLU A 179 10.59 -3.13 5.59
C GLU A 179 10.09 -2.62 4.24
N PHE A 180 10.77 -1.61 3.68
CA PHE A 180 10.45 -1.08 2.36
C PHE A 180 10.88 -2.06 1.27
N LEU A 181 9.97 -2.32 0.34
CA LEU A 181 10.24 -3.17 -0.83
C LEU A 181 11.10 -2.41 -1.84
N PRO A 182 11.98 -3.12 -2.60
CA PRO A 182 12.75 -2.50 -3.65
C PRO A 182 11.85 -1.86 -4.72
N ASP A 183 12.36 -0.80 -5.33
CA ASP A 183 11.69 -0.12 -6.42
C ASP A 183 12.01 -0.75 -7.78
N GLU A 184 11.72 -2.05 -7.86
CA GLU A 184 11.85 -2.87 -9.05
C GLU A 184 10.45 -3.19 -9.60
N PRO A 185 10.33 -3.68 -10.86
CA PRO A 185 9.09 -4.27 -11.34
C PRO A 185 8.59 -5.32 -10.35
N ASP A 186 7.33 -5.24 -9.95
CA ASP A 186 6.75 -6.22 -9.04
C ASP A 186 6.49 -7.51 -9.83
N GLU A 187 7.07 -8.63 -9.39
CA GLU A 187 6.60 -9.94 -9.80
C GLU A 187 5.20 -10.15 -9.23
N VAL A 188 4.20 -10.24 -10.10
CA VAL A 188 2.80 -10.45 -9.71
C VAL A 188 2.30 -11.73 -10.31
N GLU A 189 1.64 -12.51 -9.48
CA GLU A 189 0.96 -13.73 -9.90
C GLU A 189 -0.31 -13.36 -10.67
N ASP A 190 -0.42 -13.82 -11.91
CA ASP A 190 -1.69 -13.79 -12.64
C ASP A 190 -2.55 -14.96 -12.16
N ASP A 191 -3.38 -14.69 -11.15
CA ASP A 191 -4.37 -15.62 -10.61
C ASP A 191 -5.75 -15.41 -11.22
N THR A 192 -5.86 -14.65 -12.32
CA THR A 192 -7.10 -14.59 -13.09
C THR A 192 -7.43 -16.02 -13.52
N PRO A 193 -8.50 -16.67 -13.03
CA PRO A 193 -8.94 -17.92 -13.65
C PRO A 193 -9.20 -17.55 -15.10
N GLY A 194 -8.58 -18.25 -16.06
CA GLY A 194 -8.66 -17.92 -17.47
C GLY A 194 -10.11 -17.68 -17.89
N PHE A 195 -10.54 -16.42 -17.83
CA PHE A 195 -11.63 -15.95 -18.65
C PHE A 195 -11.02 -16.02 -20.02
N ALA A 196 -11.56 -16.89 -20.88
CA ALA A 196 -11.31 -16.80 -22.29
C ALA A 196 -11.62 -15.36 -22.70
N SER A 197 -10.58 -14.52 -22.78
CA SER A 197 -10.68 -13.20 -23.36
C SER A 197 -10.89 -13.48 -24.83
N THR A 198 -12.15 -13.39 -25.27
CA THR A 198 -12.39 -13.26 -26.70
C THR A 198 -11.62 -12.02 -27.12
N PRO A 199 -10.63 -12.12 -28.01
CA PRO A 199 -9.83 -10.96 -28.37
C PRO A 199 -10.78 -9.94 -28.98
N VAL A 200 -10.87 -8.76 -28.36
CA VAL A 200 -11.52 -7.62 -28.98
C VAL A 200 -10.68 -7.27 -30.20
N ARG A 201 -11.13 -7.73 -31.37
CA ARG A 201 -10.61 -7.27 -32.65
C ARG A 201 -11.13 -5.85 -32.84
N TYR A 202 -10.26 -4.87 -32.68
CA TYR A 202 -10.50 -3.57 -33.29
C TYR A 202 -10.40 -3.75 -34.80
N GLY A 203 -11.54 -3.55 -35.47
CA GLY A 203 -11.65 -3.53 -36.92
C GLY A 203 -10.92 -2.33 -37.52
N SER A 204 -10.43 -2.56 -38.73
CA SER A 204 -9.77 -1.64 -39.67
C SER A 204 -10.44 -0.28 -39.85
#